data_AF-A0A818ZS46-F1
#
_entry.id   AF-A0A818ZS46-F1
#
_cell.length_a   1.000
_cell.length_b   1.000
_cell.length_c   1.000
_cell.angle_alpha   90.00
_cell.angle_beta   90.00
_cell.angle_gamma   90.00
#
_symmetry.space_group_name_H-M   'P 1'
#
loop_
_entity.id
_entity.type
_entity.pdbx_description
1 polymer ?
#
loop_
_entity_poly.entity_id
_entity_poly.type
_entity_poly.pdbx_seq_one_letter_code
_entity_poly.pdbx_strand_id
1 'polypeptide(L)'
;MRMRYNQNKLLRNLKLKLLIRKNKTKRIINEMKEATKQIQIEEEEATKQKQIEEATKQKQIEEEEATKRKQIEEVEATKRLKIKNIREFDVNYLLIDNEHFNNNVQLCIENYLNNVLQFLKKPEKQCQELFNRFIMELLLIFNDCTQLKLMNVSKYNLKEKYYDSKFMFKNLVYNQLFILLFGTTLTSLAIILVYFQQQKKKKSDEEQKNEYLKCKSLFDFEELAKKLLMPHRFYYFNYKAGQGHTYQACRDYFDKRLRIMTRILIDVRQISLKTNIFGEEYSCPIIIAPSAYHCLAHIDGEVGTARGATEAQCIYTYNWMYSNILEDNVLQTTGPKFLHVYLTMPIEILEKLVEKAAENGYRAIVVTCDDPTSRVWNNILPVFLEASKNIDPNLMKTAIMPNMNIFDLSIEPDFYDGSITWTNIERLRKLTTLPIICKGILSPLDAELAIKYGANGILVSNHGGRQIDTTVPAIECLEDIVNIVNGRVEVFVDTGIRNGSDILKALALGARAVFIGRPILYGLTCGGHDGVRRVLDILKQELIYDMACCGLARIDQINKDILYKPS
;
A
#
# COMPACT_ATOMS: atom_id res chain seq x y z
N MET A 1 -46.72 52.83 56.00
CA MET A 1 -47.02 51.39 56.22
C MET A 1 -47.01 50.55 54.92
N ARG A 2 -47.70 50.95 53.84
CA ARG A 2 -47.75 50.18 52.56
C ARG A 2 -46.38 49.91 51.92
N MET A 3 -45.43 50.85 51.95
CA MET A 3 -44.07 50.61 51.41
C MET A 3 -43.28 49.54 52.18
N ARG A 4 -43.32 49.54 53.52
CA ARG A 4 -42.65 48.52 54.34
C ARG A 4 -43.27 47.12 54.14
N TYR A 5 -44.57 47.05 53.94
CA TYR A 5 -45.26 45.80 53.61
C TYR A 5 -44.81 45.23 52.26
N ASN A 6 -44.71 46.08 51.23
CA ASN A 6 -44.26 45.67 49.89
C ASN A 6 -42.78 45.28 49.85
N GLN A 7 -41.90 45.97 50.58
CA GLN A 7 -40.49 45.59 50.71
C GLN A 7 -40.32 44.24 51.42
N ASN A 8 -41.04 44.00 52.51
CA ASN A 8 -40.99 42.71 53.21
C ASN A 8 -41.54 41.55 52.37
N LYS A 9 -42.58 41.80 51.56
CA LYS A 9 -43.12 40.83 50.59
C LYS A 9 -42.10 40.51 49.49
N LEU A 10 -41.42 41.52 48.96
CA LEU A 10 -40.37 41.34 47.96
C LEU A 10 -39.17 40.57 48.52
N LEU A 11 -38.73 40.89 49.75
CA LEU A 11 -37.62 40.23 50.42
C LEU A 11 -37.93 38.75 50.72
N ARG A 12 -39.17 38.43 51.14
CA ARG A 12 -39.62 37.03 51.29
C ARG A 12 -39.59 36.27 49.97
N ASN A 13 -40.08 36.87 48.89
CA ASN A 13 -40.07 36.25 47.57
C ASN A 13 -38.64 36.02 47.04
N LEU A 14 -37.71 36.95 47.29
CA LEU A 14 -36.30 36.80 46.95
C LEU A 14 -35.63 35.67 47.76
N LYS A 15 -35.89 35.60 49.07
CA LYS A 15 -35.38 34.49 49.92
C LYS A 15 -35.92 33.14 49.48
N LEU A 16 -37.19 33.05 49.10
CA LEU A 16 -37.80 31.82 48.58
C LEU A 16 -37.17 31.39 47.25
N LYS A 17 -36.96 32.32 46.32
CA LYS A 17 -36.28 32.06 45.03
C LYS A 17 -34.82 31.61 45.22
N LEU A 18 -34.10 32.21 46.17
CA LEU A 18 -32.72 31.81 46.51
C LEU A 18 -32.69 30.41 47.13
N LEU A 19 -33.64 30.07 47.99
CA LEU A 19 -33.73 28.73 48.59
C LEU A 19 -34.03 27.65 47.53
N ILE A 20 -34.96 27.94 46.60
CA ILE A 20 -35.27 27.06 45.47
C ILE A 20 -34.04 26.84 44.58
N ARG A 21 -33.31 27.92 44.25
CA ARG A 21 -32.05 27.80 43.49
C ARG A 21 -31.01 26.96 44.23
N LYS A 22 -30.80 27.20 45.54
CA LYS A 22 -29.84 26.44 46.35
C LYS A 22 -30.18 24.95 46.40
N ASN A 23 -31.45 24.60 46.53
CA ASN A 23 -31.90 23.21 46.51
C ASN A 23 -31.74 22.56 45.13
N LYS A 24 -32.02 23.31 44.04
CA LYS A 24 -31.79 22.83 42.67
C LYS A 24 -30.30 22.58 42.39
N THR A 25 -29.43 23.49 42.81
CA THR A 25 -27.97 23.33 42.71
C THR A 25 -27.48 22.13 43.51
N LYS A 26 -27.98 21.92 44.73
CA LYS A 26 -27.60 20.77 45.57
C LYS A 26 -28.03 19.44 44.95
N ARG A 27 -29.20 19.41 44.30
CA ARG A 27 -29.67 18.24 43.55
C ARG A 27 -28.79 17.93 42.33
N ILE A 28 -28.45 18.94 41.53
CA ILE A 28 -27.56 18.80 40.37
C ILE A 28 -26.17 18.29 40.80
N ILE A 29 -25.62 18.82 41.91
CA ILE A 29 -24.33 18.36 42.44
C ILE A 29 -24.38 16.89 42.85
N ASN A 30 -25.50 16.44 43.44
CA ASN A 30 -25.65 15.02 43.80
C ASN A 30 -25.80 14.13 42.56
N GLU A 31 -26.58 14.55 41.57
CA GLU A 31 -26.73 13.83 40.29
C GLU A 31 -25.38 13.74 39.54
N MET A 32 -24.57 14.80 39.56
CA MET A 32 -23.21 14.78 38.99
C MET A 32 -22.27 13.84 39.76
N LYS A 33 -22.37 13.77 41.09
CA LYS A 33 -21.56 12.84 41.90
C LYS A 33 -21.92 11.38 41.64
N GLU A 34 -23.20 11.08 41.47
CA GLU A 34 -23.64 9.73 41.08
C GLU A 34 -23.17 9.38 39.67
N ALA A 35 -23.30 10.29 38.71
CA ALA A 35 -22.79 10.09 37.35
C ALA A 35 -21.27 9.89 37.30
N THR A 36 -20.51 10.65 38.09
CA THR A 36 -19.04 10.49 38.19
C THR A 36 -18.68 9.11 38.75
N LYS A 37 -19.42 8.65 39.77
CA LYS A 37 -19.19 7.33 40.38
C LYS A 37 -19.52 6.20 39.39
N GLN A 38 -20.54 6.38 38.57
CA GLN A 38 -20.92 5.42 37.52
C GLN A 38 -19.85 5.32 36.42
N ILE A 39 -19.33 6.46 35.95
CA ILE A 39 -18.24 6.51 34.97
C ILE A 39 -16.99 5.80 35.51
N GLN A 40 -16.66 6.01 36.80
CA GLN A 40 -15.49 5.40 37.43
C GLN A 40 -15.60 3.87 37.53
N ILE A 41 -16.82 3.35 37.73
CA ILE A 41 -17.09 1.90 37.70
C ILE A 41 -16.95 1.35 36.28
N GLU A 42 -17.48 2.06 35.28
CA GLU A 42 -17.39 1.67 33.86
C GLU A 42 -15.94 1.68 33.35
N GLU A 43 -15.11 2.63 33.79
CA GLU A 43 -13.67 2.67 33.48
C GLU A 43 -12.90 1.50 34.13
N GLU A 44 -13.23 1.13 35.36
CA GLU A 44 -12.63 -0.04 36.03
C GLU A 44 -13.04 -1.36 35.34
N GLU A 45 -14.29 -1.49 34.90
CA GLU A 45 -14.77 -2.65 34.15
C GLU A 45 -14.12 -2.73 32.76
N ALA A 46 -14.01 -1.61 32.03
CA ALA A 46 -13.33 -1.56 30.75
C ALA A 46 -11.84 -1.91 30.87
N THR A 47 -11.18 -1.48 31.94
CA THR A 47 -9.77 -1.81 32.21
C THR A 47 -9.60 -3.31 32.49
N LYS A 48 -10.50 -3.91 33.28
CA LYS A 48 -10.50 -5.37 33.51
C LYS A 48 -10.78 -6.16 32.23
N GLN A 49 -11.72 -5.70 31.41
CA GLN A 49 -12.05 -6.34 30.13
C GLN A 49 -10.83 -6.31 29.19
N LYS A 50 -10.12 -5.18 29.12
CA LYS A 50 -8.91 -5.04 28.30
C LYS A 50 -7.77 -5.94 28.79
N GLN A 51 -7.58 -6.07 30.10
CA GLN A 51 -6.60 -7.00 30.67
C GLN A 51 -6.94 -8.47 30.37
N ILE A 52 -8.22 -8.84 30.38
CA ILE A 52 -8.69 -10.18 30.00
C ILE A 52 -8.47 -10.44 28.50
N GLU A 53 -8.74 -9.46 27.64
CA GLU A 53 -8.50 -9.56 26.20
C GLU A 53 -7.01 -9.68 25.86
N GLU A 54 -6.15 -8.89 26.51
CA GLU A 54 -4.70 -8.97 26.35
C GLU A 54 -4.16 -10.33 26.82
N ALA A 55 -4.62 -10.84 27.97
CA ALA A 55 -4.26 -12.17 28.46
C ALA A 55 -4.75 -13.29 27.51
N THR A 56 -5.92 -13.12 26.90
CA THR A 56 -6.48 -14.08 25.94
C THR A 56 -5.70 -14.08 24.63
N LYS A 57 -5.32 -12.90 24.12
CA LYS A 57 -4.45 -12.77 22.93
C LYS A 57 -3.06 -13.35 23.16
N GLN A 58 -2.46 -13.09 24.32
CA GLN A 58 -1.15 -13.66 24.67
C GLN A 58 -1.22 -15.19 24.73
N LYS A 59 -2.28 -15.75 25.32
CA LYS A 59 -2.51 -17.19 25.36
C LYS A 59 -2.73 -17.79 23.96
N GLN A 60 -3.45 -17.09 23.07
CA GLN A 60 -3.60 -17.51 21.67
C GLN A 60 -2.27 -17.51 20.91
N ILE A 61 -1.42 -16.49 21.10
CA ILE A 61 -0.09 -16.44 20.49
C ILE A 61 0.78 -17.60 21.00
N GLU A 62 0.77 -17.86 22.30
CA GLU A 62 1.51 -18.99 22.89
C GLU A 62 0.99 -20.34 22.41
N GLU A 63 -0.33 -20.51 22.27
CA GLU A 63 -0.93 -21.72 21.69
C GLU A 63 -0.59 -21.87 20.20
N GLU A 64 -0.54 -20.78 19.43
CA GLU A 64 -0.19 -20.79 18.02
C GLU A 64 1.31 -21.06 17.80
N GLU A 65 2.19 -20.50 18.64
CA GLU A 65 3.62 -20.80 18.66
C GLU A 65 3.90 -22.24 19.11
N ALA A 66 3.19 -22.73 20.13
CA ALA A 66 3.28 -24.13 20.56
C ALA A 66 2.79 -25.08 19.46
N THR A 67 1.74 -24.70 18.71
CA THR A 67 1.24 -25.45 17.55
C THR A 67 2.25 -25.44 16.41
N LYS A 68 2.87 -24.29 16.09
CA LYS A 68 3.95 -24.20 15.10
C LYS A 68 5.19 -25.01 15.50
N ARG A 69 5.60 -24.98 16.77
CA ARG A 69 6.70 -25.80 17.29
C ARG A 69 6.38 -27.29 17.19
N LYS A 70 5.16 -27.71 17.57
CA LYS A 70 4.68 -29.08 17.36
C LYS A 70 4.67 -29.47 15.89
N GLN A 71 4.22 -28.60 14.98
CA GLN A 71 4.24 -28.88 13.54
C GLN A 71 5.67 -29.01 13.00
N ILE A 72 6.61 -28.17 13.45
CA ILE A 72 8.03 -28.28 13.09
C ILE A 72 8.63 -29.57 13.63
N GLU A 73 8.36 -29.91 14.90
CA GLU A 73 8.81 -31.16 15.52
C GLU A 73 8.18 -32.39 14.85
N GLU A 74 6.91 -32.35 14.46
CA GLU A 74 6.23 -33.40 13.71
C GLU A 74 6.81 -33.56 12.30
N VAL A 75 7.13 -32.45 11.62
CA VAL A 75 7.80 -32.48 10.31
C VAL A 75 9.23 -33.03 10.44
N GLU A 76 9.97 -32.65 11.48
CA GLU A 76 11.30 -33.21 11.75
C GLU A 76 11.25 -34.67 12.18
N ALA A 77 10.29 -35.06 13.03
CA ALA A 77 10.06 -36.43 13.45
C ALA A 77 9.66 -37.29 12.25
N THR A 78 8.80 -36.79 11.36
CA THR A 78 8.42 -37.44 10.10
C THR A 78 9.63 -37.59 9.17
N LYS A 79 10.49 -36.56 9.07
CA LYS A 79 11.76 -36.67 8.33
C LYS A 79 12.69 -37.72 8.94
N ARG A 80 12.85 -37.76 10.26
CA ARG A 80 13.67 -38.76 10.96
C ARG A 80 13.11 -40.17 10.80
N LEU A 81 11.78 -40.33 10.88
CA LEU A 81 11.08 -41.61 10.67
C LEU A 81 11.21 -42.08 9.22
N LYS A 82 11.07 -41.20 8.23
CA LYS A 82 11.29 -41.53 6.81
C LYS A 82 12.74 -41.93 6.54
N ILE A 83 13.72 -41.22 7.12
CA ILE A 83 15.14 -41.59 7.02
C ILE A 83 15.40 -42.95 7.69
N LYS A 84 14.78 -43.22 8.84
CA LYS A 84 14.87 -44.51 9.54
C LYS A 84 14.25 -45.64 8.70
N ASN A 85 13.03 -45.47 8.20
CA ASN A 85 12.34 -46.46 7.37
C ASN A 85 13.08 -46.74 6.04
N ILE A 86 13.74 -45.74 5.47
CA ILE A 86 14.61 -45.91 4.30
C ILE A 86 15.86 -46.73 4.64
N ARG A 87 16.46 -46.53 5.82
CA ARG A 87 17.62 -47.32 6.28
C ARG A 87 17.26 -48.76 6.64
N GLU A 88 16.03 -48.98 7.09
CA GLU A 88 15.50 -50.30 7.49
C GLU A 88 14.80 -51.01 6.33
N PHE A 89 14.79 -50.44 5.11
CA PHE A 89 14.19 -51.05 3.94
C PHE A 89 14.99 -52.29 3.52
N ASP A 90 14.43 -53.48 3.79
CA ASP A 90 15.05 -54.75 3.44
C ASP A 90 14.82 -55.08 1.96
N VAL A 91 15.89 -54.92 1.18
CA VAL A 91 15.88 -55.17 -0.28
C VAL A 91 15.67 -56.66 -0.60
N ASN A 92 15.88 -57.56 0.38
CA ASN A 92 15.70 -59.00 0.20
C ASN A 92 14.24 -59.41 -0.08
N TYR A 93 13.27 -58.55 0.28
CA TYR A 93 11.85 -58.80 0.06
C TYR A 93 11.42 -58.76 -1.42
N LEU A 94 12.28 -58.26 -2.31
CA LEU A 94 12.03 -58.12 -3.75
C LEU A 94 12.76 -59.19 -4.59
N LEU A 95 13.51 -60.09 -3.95
CA LEU A 95 14.34 -61.10 -4.61
C LEU A 95 13.51 -62.31 -5.05
N ILE A 96 13.78 -62.82 -6.25
CA ILE A 96 13.15 -64.03 -6.84
C ILE A 96 14.22 -65.09 -7.14
N ASP A 97 13.91 -66.34 -7.49
CA ASP A 97 14.92 -67.38 -7.80
C ASP A 97 15.72 -67.08 -9.10
N ASN A 98 16.59 -66.07 -9.07
CA ASN A 98 17.58 -65.73 -10.06
C ASN A 98 18.64 -64.80 -9.43
N GLU A 99 19.71 -65.42 -8.95
CA GLU A 99 20.78 -64.77 -8.16
C GLU A 99 21.41 -63.58 -8.88
N HIS A 100 21.61 -63.67 -10.21
CA HIS A 100 22.22 -62.59 -10.99
C HIS A 100 21.30 -61.38 -11.17
N PHE A 101 20.00 -61.62 -11.38
CA PHE A 101 19.00 -60.55 -11.47
C PHE A 101 18.80 -59.85 -10.11
N ASN A 102 18.73 -60.63 -9.04
CA ASN A 102 18.61 -60.14 -7.67
C ASN A 102 19.76 -59.21 -7.28
N ASN A 103 21.00 -59.60 -7.58
CA ASN A 103 22.17 -58.79 -7.26
C ASN A 103 22.15 -57.44 -7.98
N ASN A 104 21.71 -57.41 -9.25
CA ASN A 104 21.63 -56.17 -10.03
C ASN A 104 20.50 -55.25 -9.53
N VAL A 105 19.32 -55.80 -9.23
CA VAL A 105 18.20 -55.03 -8.68
C VAL A 105 18.53 -54.49 -7.29
N GLN A 106 19.16 -55.31 -6.45
CA GLN A 106 19.57 -54.91 -5.11
C GLN A 106 20.57 -53.76 -5.16
N LEU A 107 21.61 -53.87 -6.00
CA LEU A 107 22.60 -52.82 -6.18
C LEU A 107 21.97 -51.50 -6.69
N CYS A 108 20.98 -51.59 -7.58
CA CYS A 108 20.26 -50.42 -8.10
C CYS A 108 19.44 -49.71 -7.01
N ILE A 109 18.70 -50.48 -6.20
CA ILE A 109 17.89 -49.93 -5.11
C ILE A 109 18.77 -49.33 -4.03
N GLU A 110 19.86 -50.01 -3.65
CA GLU A 110 20.83 -49.51 -2.67
C GLU A 110 21.48 -48.19 -3.14
N ASN A 111 21.88 -48.10 -4.41
CA ASN A 111 22.42 -46.86 -4.99
C ASN A 111 21.39 -45.73 -5.01
N TYR A 112 20.15 -46.01 -5.39
CA TYR A 112 19.05 -45.03 -5.36
C TYR A 112 18.80 -44.50 -3.94
N LEU A 113 18.67 -45.38 -2.95
CA LEU A 113 18.41 -45.00 -1.57
C LEU A 113 19.58 -44.20 -0.97
N ASN A 114 20.82 -44.57 -1.30
CA ASN A 114 22.01 -43.83 -0.89
C ASN A 114 22.05 -42.41 -1.49
N ASN A 115 21.71 -42.25 -2.77
CA ASN A 115 21.65 -40.95 -3.42
C ASN A 115 20.57 -40.04 -2.82
N VAL A 116 19.38 -40.60 -2.53
CA VAL A 116 18.31 -39.87 -1.81
C VAL A 116 18.75 -39.44 -0.41
N LEU A 117 19.43 -40.32 0.33
CA LEU A 117 19.97 -40.01 1.66
C LEU A 117 21.08 -38.95 1.64
N GLN A 118 21.90 -38.89 0.59
CA GLN A 118 22.91 -37.84 0.41
C GLN A 118 22.26 -36.51 0.02
N PHE A 119 21.27 -36.52 -0.85
CA PHE A 119 20.51 -35.32 -1.24
C PHE A 119 19.86 -34.64 -0.04
N LEU A 120 19.28 -35.40 0.88
CA LEU A 120 18.66 -34.89 2.11
C LEU A 120 19.66 -34.29 3.12
N LYS A 121 20.98 -34.40 2.88
CA LYS A 121 22.05 -33.99 3.81
C LYS A 121 23.00 -32.90 3.28
N LYS A 122 22.87 -32.45 2.00
CA LYS A 122 23.88 -31.61 1.32
C LYS A 122 23.44 -30.15 1.14
N PRO A 123 24.39 -29.16 1.13
CA PRO A 123 24.10 -27.76 0.81
C PRO A 123 23.88 -27.48 -0.70
N GLU A 124 23.10 -26.44 -0.99
CA GLU A 124 22.56 -25.97 -2.29
C GLU A 124 23.44 -26.18 -3.55
N LYS A 125 24.70 -25.73 -3.54
CA LYS A 125 25.58 -25.76 -4.73
C LYS A 125 26.00 -27.18 -5.17
N GLN A 126 25.91 -28.19 -4.31
CA GLN A 126 26.34 -29.57 -4.62
C GLN A 126 25.20 -30.47 -5.11
N CYS A 127 23.94 -30.03 -5.00
CA CYS A 127 22.77 -30.87 -5.31
C CYS A 127 22.53 -31.05 -6.82
N GLN A 128 22.97 -30.10 -7.64
CA GLN A 128 22.76 -30.14 -9.10
C GLN A 128 23.65 -31.14 -9.82
N GLU A 129 24.87 -31.33 -9.33
CA GLU A 129 25.83 -32.31 -9.87
C GLU A 129 25.40 -33.75 -9.51
N LEU A 130 24.90 -33.95 -8.29
CA LEU A 130 24.29 -35.20 -7.84
C LEU A 130 23.01 -35.53 -8.62
N PHE A 131 22.18 -34.54 -8.93
CA PHE A 131 20.98 -34.72 -9.75
C PHE A 131 21.31 -35.21 -11.16
N ASN A 132 22.28 -34.59 -11.83
CA ASN A 132 22.70 -35.00 -13.17
C ASN A 132 23.27 -36.43 -13.17
N ARG A 133 24.07 -36.78 -12.16
CA ARG A 133 24.62 -38.14 -12.01
C ARG A 133 23.52 -39.18 -11.77
N PHE A 134 22.54 -38.85 -10.93
CA PHE A 134 21.40 -39.71 -10.63
C PHE A 134 20.51 -39.97 -11.85
N ILE A 135 20.26 -38.96 -12.69
CA ILE A 135 19.51 -39.13 -13.94
C ILE A 135 20.27 -40.05 -14.92
N MET A 136 21.59 -39.91 -15.03
CA MET A 136 22.40 -40.76 -15.90
C MET A 136 22.42 -42.22 -15.44
N GLU A 137 22.54 -42.47 -14.13
CA GLU A 137 22.47 -43.82 -13.56
C GLU A 137 21.08 -44.45 -13.76
N LEU A 138 20.00 -43.67 -13.61
CA LEU A 138 18.62 -44.12 -13.90
C LEU A 138 18.41 -44.50 -15.37
N LEU A 139 18.97 -43.73 -16.31
CA LEU A 139 18.87 -44.01 -17.74
C LEU A 139 19.63 -45.29 -18.12
N LEU A 140 20.77 -45.56 -17.50
CA LEU A 140 21.53 -46.80 -17.68
C LEU A 140 20.75 -48.02 -17.16
N ILE A 141 20.17 -47.91 -15.96
CA ILE A 141 19.32 -48.97 -15.38
C ILE A 141 18.10 -49.25 -16.25
N PHE A 142 17.50 -48.21 -16.82
CA PHE A 142 16.36 -48.34 -17.74
C PHE A 142 16.78 -49.10 -19.01
N ASN A 143 17.93 -48.77 -19.59
CA ASN A 143 18.47 -49.44 -20.76
C ASN A 143 18.73 -50.94 -20.49
N ASP A 144 19.35 -51.28 -19.37
CA ASP A 144 19.69 -52.67 -19.01
C ASP A 144 18.43 -53.52 -18.72
N CYS A 145 17.44 -52.95 -18.02
CA CYS A 145 16.14 -53.60 -17.81
C CYS A 145 15.40 -53.87 -19.13
N THR A 146 15.50 -52.94 -20.09
CA THR A 146 14.85 -53.06 -21.40
C THR A 146 15.53 -54.12 -22.28
N GLN A 147 16.87 -54.17 -22.25
CA GLN A 147 17.68 -55.20 -22.92
C GLN A 147 17.39 -56.61 -22.38
N LEU A 148 17.29 -56.76 -21.05
CA LEU A 148 16.92 -58.03 -20.40
C LEU A 148 15.50 -58.49 -20.78
N LYS A 149 14.55 -57.56 -20.95
CA LYS A 149 13.19 -57.85 -21.41
C LYS A 149 13.19 -58.35 -22.86
N LEU A 150 13.99 -57.74 -23.74
CA LEU A 150 14.13 -58.14 -25.15
C LEU A 150 14.84 -59.51 -25.32
N MET A 151 15.92 -59.75 -24.56
CA MET A 151 16.64 -61.04 -24.61
C MET A 151 15.77 -62.22 -24.14
N ASN A 152 14.96 -62.02 -23.10
CA ASN A 152 14.06 -63.07 -22.61
C ASN A 152 12.87 -63.33 -23.56
N VAL A 153 12.38 -62.32 -24.29
CA VAL A 153 11.33 -62.53 -25.31
C VAL A 153 11.88 -63.30 -26.52
N SER A 154 13.13 -63.04 -26.94
CA SER A 154 13.75 -63.72 -28.11
C SER A 154 14.03 -65.22 -27.93
N LYS A 155 14.13 -65.70 -26.68
CA LYS A 155 14.39 -67.12 -26.37
C LYS A 155 13.13 -67.99 -26.30
N TYR A 156 11.92 -67.41 -26.35
CA TYR A 156 10.67 -68.17 -26.31
C TYR A 156 10.09 -68.35 -27.70
N ASN A 157 10.00 -69.60 -28.14
CA ASN A 157 9.34 -69.97 -29.39
C ASN A 157 7.81 -69.89 -29.18
N LEU A 158 7.14 -68.95 -29.85
CA LEU A 158 5.73 -68.55 -29.67
C LEU A 158 4.68 -69.60 -30.07
N LYS A 159 4.98 -70.90 -30.01
CA LYS A 159 4.08 -71.95 -30.53
C LYS A 159 3.39 -72.85 -29.50
N GLU A 160 3.68 -72.77 -28.21
CA GLU A 160 2.95 -73.58 -27.22
C GLU A 160 2.15 -72.73 -26.23
N LYS A 161 0.82 -72.89 -26.32
CA LYS A 161 -0.19 -72.34 -25.40
C LYS A 161 -0.11 -73.07 -24.05
N TYR A 162 0.82 -72.68 -23.18
CA TYR A 162 0.67 -72.85 -21.74
C TYR A 162 1.15 -71.58 -21.06
N TYR A 163 0.21 -70.86 -20.45
CA TYR A 163 0.51 -69.71 -19.61
C TYR A 163 1.20 -70.20 -18.34
N ASP A 164 2.53 -70.24 -18.36
CA ASP A 164 3.33 -70.57 -17.19
C ASP A 164 3.11 -69.49 -16.11
N SER A 165 2.56 -69.93 -14.97
CA SER A 165 2.38 -69.11 -13.77
C SER A 165 3.65 -68.38 -13.35
N LYS A 166 4.86 -68.95 -13.60
CA LYS A 166 6.15 -68.28 -13.35
C LYS A 166 6.40 -67.09 -14.28
N PHE A 167 5.96 -67.15 -15.53
CA PHE A 167 6.09 -66.05 -16.50
C PHE A 167 5.13 -64.90 -16.20
N MET A 168 3.88 -65.22 -15.83
CA MET A 168 2.88 -64.25 -15.37
C MET A 168 3.34 -63.56 -14.09
N PHE A 169 3.88 -64.32 -13.13
CA PHE A 169 4.40 -63.77 -11.87
C PHE A 169 5.62 -62.88 -12.10
N LYS A 170 6.57 -63.28 -12.95
CA LYS A 170 7.71 -62.42 -13.33
C LYS A 170 7.25 -61.11 -13.96
N ASN A 171 6.35 -61.14 -14.94
CA ASN A 171 5.85 -59.91 -15.57
C ASN A 171 5.06 -59.01 -14.60
N LEU A 172 4.33 -59.60 -13.65
CA LEU A 172 3.62 -58.86 -12.60
C LEU A 172 4.61 -58.14 -11.67
N VAL A 173 5.68 -58.82 -11.24
CA VAL A 173 6.73 -58.25 -10.40
C VAL A 173 7.49 -57.15 -11.15
N TYR A 174 7.85 -57.35 -12.43
CA TYR A 174 8.48 -56.32 -13.26
C TYR A 174 7.59 -55.09 -13.44
N ASN A 175 6.28 -55.27 -13.66
CA ASN A 175 5.35 -54.17 -13.82
C ASN A 175 5.13 -53.43 -12.48
N GLN A 176 5.09 -54.13 -11.35
CA GLN A 176 4.98 -53.50 -10.03
C GLN A 176 6.24 -52.73 -9.65
N LEU A 177 7.44 -53.27 -9.91
CA LEU A 177 8.71 -52.54 -9.75
C LEU A 177 8.80 -51.34 -10.68
N PHE A 178 8.34 -51.47 -11.93
CA PHE A 178 8.27 -50.37 -12.89
C PHE A 178 7.35 -49.26 -12.37
N ILE A 179 6.15 -49.60 -11.87
CA ILE A 179 5.21 -48.62 -11.32
C ILE A 179 5.80 -47.93 -10.07
N LEU A 180 6.50 -48.67 -9.21
CA LEU A 180 7.10 -48.13 -7.99
C LEU A 180 8.27 -47.17 -8.31
N LEU A 181 9.18 -47.58 -9.19
CA LEU A 181 10.33 -46.77 -9.62
C LEU A 181 9.90 -45.56 -10.46
N PHE A 182 8.92 -45.71 -11.34
CA PHE A 182 8.40 -44.63 -12.18
C PHE A 182 7.55 -43.65 -11.36
N GLY A 183 6.76 -44.13 -10.40
CA GLY A 183 5.94 -43.30 -9.52
C GLY A 183 6.77 -42.45 -8.55
N THR A 184 7.84 -43.03 -7.98
CA THR A 184 8.74 -42.32 -7.05
C THR A 184 9.66 -41.32 -7.75
N THR A 185 10.09 -41.62 -8.98
CA THR A 185 10.85 -40.68 -9.81
C THR A 185 10.01 -39.49 -10.27
N LEU A 186 8.75 -39.72 -10.69
CA LEU A 186 7.82 -38.65 -11.06
C LEU A 186 7.49 -37.71 -9.90
N THR A 187 7.24 -38.25 -8.70
CA THR A 187 6.97 -37.43 -7.50
C THR A 187 8.20 -36.62 -7.09
N SER A 188 9.40 -37.21 -7.19
CA SER A 188 10.65 -36.49 -6.94
C SER A 188 10.87 -35.36 -7.94
N LEU A 189 10.61 -35.59 -9.24
CA LEU A 189 10.65 -34.56 -10.29
C LEU A 189 9.65 -33.43 -10.03
N ALA A 190 8.42 -33.74 -9.60
CA ALA A 190 7.40 -32.75 -9.31
C ALA A 190 7.80 -31.83 -8.13
N ILE A 191 8.32 -32.40 -7.04
CA ILE A 191 8.82 -31.63 -5.89
C ILE A 191 9.99 -30.73 -6.29
N ILE A 192 10.91 -31.25 -7.10
CA ILE A 192 12.06 -30.50 -7.61
C ILE A 192 11.62 -29.36 -8.55
N LEU A 193 10.63 -29.58 -9.42
CA LEU A 193 10.06 -28.55 -10.30
C LEU A 193 9.38 -27.44 -9.49
N VAL A 194 8.60 -27.78 -8.47
CA VAL A 194 7.97 -26.81 -7.56
C VAL A 194 9.04 -26.01 -6.81
N TYR A 195 10.11 -26.66 -6.34
CA TYR A 195 11.22 -25.99 -5.67
C TYR A 195 11.99 -25.04 -6.61
N PHE A 196 12.32 -25.46 -7.84
CA PHE A 196 12.97 -24.59 -8.83
C PHE A 196 12.07 -23.43 -9.27
N GLN A 197 10.75 -23.62 -9.37
CA GLN A 197 9.80 -22.54 -9.63
C GLN A 197 9.79 -21.52 -8.49
N GLN A 198 9.79 -21.99 -7.23
CA GLN A 198 9.88 -21.11 -6.06
C GLN A 198 11.19 -20.33 -6.02
N GLN A 199 12.32 -20.94 -6.39
CA GLN A 199 13.63 -20.28 -6.40
C GLN A 199 13.81 -19.30 -7.56
N LYS A 200 13.28 -19.61 -8.76
CA LYS A 200 13.23 -18.62 -9.87
C LYS A 200 12.43 -17.39 -9.49
N LYS A 201 11.31 -17.58 -8.78
CA LYS A 201 10.50 -16.47 -8.27
C LYS A 201 11.30 -15.62 -7.29
N LYS A 202 12.00 -16.23 -6.33
CA LYS A 202 12.82 -15.52 -5.33
C LYS A 202 13.97 -14.71 -5.94
N LYS A 203 14.66 -15.26 -6.95
CA LYS A 203 15.73 -14.55 -7.67
C LYS A 203 15.20 -13.41 -8.55
N SER A 204 14.06 -13.61 -9.19
CA SER A 204 13.32 -12.55 -9.91
C SER A 204 12.92 -11.42 -8.97
N ASP A 205 12.43 -11.75 -7.77
CA ASP A 205 12.01 -10.77 -6.78
C ASP A 205 13.19 -9.94 -6.24
N GLU A 206 14.40 -10.53 -6.09
CA GLU A 206 15.62 -9.81 -5.69
C GLU A 206 16.26 -8.97 -6.83
N GLU A 207 16.22 -9.45 -8.07
CA GLU A 207 16.66 -8.67 -9.24
C GLU A 207 15.70 -7.51 -9.53
N GLN A 208 14.38 -7.71 -9.41
CA GLN A 208 13.36 -6.65 -9.48
C GLN A 208 13.50 -5.65 -8.32
N LYS A 209 13.78 -6.11 -7.10
CA LYS A 209 14.00 -5.23 -5.94
C LYS A 209 15.13 -4.24 -6.13
N ASN A 210 16.05 -4.43 -7.07
CA ASN A 210 17.16 -3.51 -7.30
C ASN A 210 17.01 -2.67 -8.58
N GLU A 211 15.98 -2.91 -9.39
CA GLU A 211 15.83 -2.19 -10.66
C GLU A 211 15.44 -0.72 -10.45
N TYR A 212 14.62 -0.43 -9.43
CA TYR A 212 14.25 0.94 -9.07
C TYR A 212 15.46 1.80 -8.65
N LEU A 213 16.57 1.20 -8.19
CA LEU A 213 17.81 1.91 -7.87
C LEU A 213 18.51 2.47 -9.12
N LYS A 214 18.20 1.91 -10.29
CA LYS A 214 18.70 2.39 -11.58
C LYS A 214 17.93 3.63 -12.05
N CYS A 215 16.69 3.82 -11.61
CA CYS A 215 15.90 5.01 -11.93
C CYS A 215 16.62 6.28 -11.45
N LYS A 216 16.84 7.22 -12.38
CA LYS A 216 17.48 8.51 -12.14
C LYS A 216 16.50 9.67 -12.18
N SER A 217 15.34 9.47 -12.79
CA SER A 217 14.26 10.43 -12.91
C SER A 217 12.90 9.81 -12.57
N LEU A 218 11.89 10.65 -12.36
CA LEU A 218 10.51 10.20 -12.18
C LEU A 218 9.91 9.56 -13.45
N PHE A 219 10.46 9.88 -14.63
CA PHE A 219 10.08 9.23 -15.89
C PHE A 219 10.57 7.78 -15.96
N ASP A 220 11.75 7.48 -15.41
CA ASP A 220 12.25 6.10 -15.33
C ASP A 220 11.34 5.23 -14.45
N PHE A 221 10.80 5.80 -13.37
CA PHE A 221 9.83 5.13 -12.50
C PHE A 221 8.52 4.85 -13.24
N GLU A 222 8.02 5.80 -14.05
CA GLU A 222 6.82 5.59 -14.85
C GLU A 222 7.01 4.44 -15.86
N GLU A 223 8.14 4.42 -16.57
CA GLU A 223 8.47 3.36 -17.53
C GLU A 223 8.70 2.00 -16.88
N LEU A 224 9.33 1.96 -15.70
CA LEU A 224 9.49 0.72 -14.94
C LEU A 224 8.14 0.23 -14.40
N ALA A 225 7.33 1.11 -13.82
CA ALA A 225 6.00 0.77 -13.32
C ALA A 225 5.09 0.23 -14.42
N LYS A 226 5.17 0.77 -15.64
CA LYS A 226 4.45 0.27 -16.82
C LYS A 226 4.80 -1.17 -17.17
N LYS A 227 6.04 -1.60 -16.94
CA LYS A 227 6.50 -2.99 -17.17
C LYS A 227 6.07 -3.94 -16.06
N LEU A 228 5.95 -3.43 -14.83
CA LEU A 228 5.66 -4.23 -13.64
C LEU A 228 4.15 -4.40 -13.38
N LEU A 229 3.35 -3.38 -13.67
CA LEU A 229 1.91 -3.42 -13.45
C LEU A 229 1.17 -4.22 -14.51
N MET A 230 0.08 -4.86 -14.08
CA MET A 230 -0.92 -5.34 -15.02
C MET A 230 -1.46 -4.15 -15.86
N PRO A 231 -1.72 -4.33 -17.16
CA PRO A 231 -2.08 -3.22 -18.05
C PRO A 231 -3.24 -2.35 -17.56
N HIS A 232 -4.27 -2.96 -16.99
CA HIS A 232 -5.43 -2.24 -16.44
C HIS A 232 -5.09 -1.39 -15.20
N ARG A 233 -4.09 -1.78 -14.38
CA ARG A 233 -3.69 -1.04 -13.17
C ARG A 233 -2.86 0.16 -13.57
N PHE A 234 -1.94 -0.04 -14.52
CA PHE A 234 -1.20 1.06 -15.10
C PHE A 234 -2.15 2.05 -15.79
N TYR A 235 -3.12 1.56 -16.57
CA TYR A 235 -4.13 2.41 -17.19
C TYR A 235 -4.93 3.21 -16.16
N TYR A 236 -5.35 2.60 -15.06
CA TYR A 236 -6.09 3.30 -14.00
C TYR A 236 -5.29 4.49 -13.43
N PHE A 237 -4.02 4.29 -13.09
CA PHE A 237 -3.16 5.35 -12.58
C PHE A 237 -2.81 6.40 -13.65
N ASN A 238 -2.56 5.96 -14.89
CA ASN A 238 -2.22 6.83 -16.00
C ASN A 238 -3.43 7.39 -16.76
N TYR A 239 -4.66 7.18 -16.27
CA TYR A 239 -5.85 7.66 -16.93
C TYR A 239 -5.84 9.19 -17.05
N LYS A 240 -6.36 9.65 -18.19
CA LYS A 240 -6.47 11.05 -18.61
C LYS A 240 -7.88 11.25 -19.13
N ALA A 241 -8.51 12.36 -18.77
CA ALA A 241 -9.82 12.70 -19.30
C ALA A 241 -9.73 12.96 -20.81
N GLY A 242 -10.78 12.61 -21.56
CA GLY A 242 -10.89 12.92 -22.98
C GLY A 242 -9.74 12.33 -23.81
N GLN A 243 -9.08 13.18 -24.60
CA GLN A 243 -7.90 12.85 -25.40
C GLN A 243 -6.59 13.13 -24.65
N GLY A 244 -6.65 13.59 -23.39
CA GLY A 244 -5.49 13.88 -22.56
C GLY A 244 -4.80 15.20 -22.89
N HIS A 245 -5.51 16.15 -23.51
CA HIS A 245 -4.98 17.47 -23.83
C HIS A 245 -4.58 18.24 -22.57
N THR A 246 -5.43 18.26 -21.54
CA THR A 246 -5.11 18.92 -20.25
C THR A 246 -3.86 18.31 -19.63
N TYR A 247 -3.75 16.97 -19.61
CA TYR A 247 -2.59 16.27 -19.05
C TYR A 247 -1.29 16.72 -19.74
N GLN A 248 -1.29 16.71 -21.08
CA GLN A 248 -0.13 17.14 -21.85
C GLN A 248 0.16 18.62 -21.65
N ALA A 249 -0.86 19.48 -21.68
CA ALA A 249 -0.74 20.93 -21.49
C ALA A 249 -0.10 21.29 -20.15
N CYS A 250 -0.42 20.56 -19.07
CA CYS A 250 0.20 20.78 -17.76
C CYS A 250 1.70 20.53 -17.77
N ARG A 251 2.15 19.44 -18.40
CA ARG A 251 3.58 19.14 -18.55
C ARG A 251 4.27 20.15 -19.46
N ASP A 252 3.65 20.42 -20.61
CA ASP A 252 4.14 21.38 -21.60
C ASP A 252 4.30 22.80 -21.03
N TYR A 253 3.45 23.22 -20.09
CA TYR A 253 3.56 24.54 -19.48
C TYR A 253 4.87 24.69 -18.69
N PHE A 254 5.22 23.70 -17.85
CA PHE A 254 6.50 23.69 -17.15
C PHE A 254 7.69 23.66 -18.11
N ASP A 255 7.61 22.88 -19.20
CA ASP A 255 8.73 22.65 -20.11
C ASP A 255 8.94 23.79 -21.12
N LYS A 256 7.86 24.40 -21.60
CA LYS A 256 7.88 25.31 -22.76
C LYS A 256 7.57 26.76 -22.40
N ARG A 257 6.84 27.02 -21.31
CA ARG A 257 6.40 28.37 -20.93
C ARG A 257 7.22 28.96 -19.80
N LEU A 258 7.61 28.15 -18.82
CA LEU A 258 8.36 28.60 -17.64
C LEU A 258 9.86 28.35 -17.79
N ARG A 259 10.63 29.45 -17.85
CA ARG A 259 12.10 29.43 -17.95
C ARG A 259 12.72 30.02 -16.69
N ILE A 260 13.74 29.36 -16.15
CA ILE A 260 14.47 29.80 -14.96
C ILE A 260 15.64 30.70 -15.38
N MET A 261 15.85 31.78 -14.63
CA MET A 261 16.97 32.71 -14.73
C MET A 261 17.95 32.41 -13.58
N THR A 262 19.10 31.84 -13.91
CA THR A 262 20.15 31.49 -12.95
C THR A 262 20.85 32.71 -12.38
N ARG A 263 21.47 32.59 -11.19
CA ARG A 263 22.29 33.63 -10.57
C ARG A 263 23.61 33.03 -10.12
N ILE A 264 24.72 33.66 -10.50
CA ILE A 264 26.08 33.16 -10.29
C ILE A 264 26.78 33.92 -9.17
N LEU A 265 27.85 33.32 -8.61
CA LEU A 265 28.73 33.91 -7.59
C LEU A 265 28.02 34.25 -6.26
N ILE A 266 27.05 33.42 -5.84
CA ILE A 266 26.36 33.55 -4.55
C ILE A 266 26.72 32.36 -3.67
N ASP A 267 26.95 32.60 -2.36
CA ASP A 267 27.26 31.53 -1.40
C ASP A 267 26.03 30.66 -1.12
N VAL A 268 26.11 29.41 -1.57
CA VAL A 268 25.07 28.38 -1.39
C VAL A 268 25.64 27.14 -0.69
N ARG A 269 26.67 27.30 0.16
CA ARG A 269 27.29 26.17 0.88
C ARG A 269 26.33 25.39 1.78
N GLN A 270 25.26 26.04 2.27
CA GLN A 270 24.26 25.42 3.12
C GLN A 270 22.86 25.72 2.57
N ILE A 271 22.33 24.78 1.79
CA ILE A 271 20.96 24.87 1.26
C ILE A 271 20.01 24.14 2.21
N SER A 272 18.94 24.82 2.58
CA SER A 272 17.86 24.28 3.41
C SER A 272 16.55 24.28 2.62
N LEU A 273 15.91 23.11 2.59
CA LEU A 273 14.56 22.96 2.05
C LEU A 273 13.46 23.24 3.07
N LYS A 274 13.82 23.54 4.33
CA LYS A 274 12.83 23.76 5.39
C LYS A 274 11.82 24.84 4.99
N THR A 275 10.54 24.58 5.27
CA THR A 275 9.44 25.50 5.00
C THR A 275 8.48 25.52 6.19
N ASN A 276 7.61 26.53 6.25
CA ASN A 276 6.57 26.63 7.26
C ASN A 276 5.20 26.50 6.58
N ILE A 277 4.36 25.58 7.06
CA ILE A 277 3.00 25.35 6.55
C ILE A 277 2.06 25.45 7.74
N PHE A 278 1.11 26.38 7.68
CA PHE A 278 0.15 26.69 8.76
C PHE A 278 0.79 26.93 10.14
N GLY A 279 1.97 27.54 10.17
CA GLY A 279 2.70 27.83 11.41
C GLY A 279 3.63 26.72 11.88
N GLU A 280 3.62 25.53 11.27
CA GLU A 280 4.51 24.41 11.62
C GLU A 280 5.69 24.28 10.65
N GLU A 281 6.88 23.99 11.16
CA GLU A 281 8.09 23.74 10.35
C GLU A 281 8.08 22.32 9.78
N TYR A 282 8.31 22.21 8.46
CA TYR A 282 8.45 20.95 7.73
C TYR A 282 9.80 20.89 7.00
N SER A 283 10.27 19.67 6.71
CA SER A 283 11.61 19.43 6.17
C SER A 283 11.80 19.93 4.73
N CYS A 284 10.72 19.95 3.93
CA CYS A 284 10.73 20.32 2.53
C CYS A 284 9.33 20.77 2.07
N PRO A 285 9.21 21.52 0.94
CA PRO A 285 7.93 21.97 0.40
C PRO A 285 7.29 20.92 -0.53
N ILE A 286 7.43 19.64 -0.19
CA ILE A 286 6.94 18.51 -0.99
C ILE A 286 5.94 17.70 -0.17
N ILE A 287 4.73 17.57 -0.69
CA ILE A 287 3.61 16.87 -0.06
C ILE A 287 3.17 15.75 -1.01
N ILE A 288 2.92 14.57 -0.48
CA ILE A 288 2.30 13.50 -1.29
C ILE A 288 0.82 13.82 -1.45
N ALA A 289 0.37 13.88 -2.70
CA ALA A 289 -1.00 14.18 -3.04
C ALA A 289 -1.96 13.04 -2.67
N PRO A 290 -3.23 13.35 -2.36
CA PRO A 290 -4.20 12.30 -2.11
C PRO A 290 -4.44 11.49 -3.38
N SER A 291 -4.20 10.18 -3.30
CA SER A 291 -4.56 9.19 -4.30
C SER A 291 -5.18 7.98 -3.61
N ALA A 292 -6.16 7.35 -4.27
CA ALA A 292 -6.85 6.18 -3.74
C ALA A 292 -6.25 4.88 -4.31
N TYR A 293 -6.51 3.77 -3.64
CA TYR A 293 -6.25 2.41 -4.10
C TYR A 293 -4.76 2.07 -4.32
N HIS A 294 -3.90 2.38 -3.34
CA HIS A 294 -2.47 2.10 -3.45
C HIS A 294 -2.16 0.60 -3.51
N CYS A 295 -3.05 -0.29 -3.07
CA CYS A 295 -2.91 -1.75 -3.24
C CYS A 295 -2.97 -2.22 -4.69
N LEU A 296 -3.45 -1.39 -5.62
CA LEU A 296 -3.26 -1.62 -7.04
C LEU A 296 -1.78 -1.52 -7.44
N ALA A 297 -1.01 -0.65 -6.79
CA ALA A 297 0.42 -0.47 -7.05
C ALA A 297 1.28 -1.53 -6.34
N HIS A 298 1.04 -1.76 -5.05
CA HIS A 298 1.85 -2.67 -4.23
C HIS A 298 1.05 -3.18 -3.02
N ILE A 299 1.33 -4.40 -2.54
CA ILE A 299 0.58 -5.01 -1.42
C ILE A 299 0.63 -4.20 -0.12
N ASP A 300 1.71 -3.44 0.10
CA ASP A 300 1.84 -2.54 1.27
C ASP A 300 0.87 -1.33 1.21
N GLY A 301 0.31 -1.02 0.05
CA GLY A 301 -0.66 0.05 -0.16
C GLY A 301 -0.25 1.41 0.42
N GLU A 302 -1.21 2.05 1.08
CA GLU A 302 -1.05 3.36 1.73
C GLU A 302 -0.07 3.31 2.91
N VAL A 303 0.06 2.17 3.60
CA VAL A 303 1.05 1.99 4.70
C VAL A 303 2.48 2.03 4.14
N GLY A 304 2.72 1.37 3.00
CA GLY A 304 4.00 1.48 2.29
C GLY A 304 4.31 2.91 1.86
N THR A 305 3.29 3.64 1.40
CA THR A 305 3.44 5.06 1.04
C THR A 305 3.77 5.92 2.25
N ALA A 306 3.04 5.74 3.34
CA ALA A 306 3.25 6.45 4.59
C ALA A 306 4.65 6.22 5.16
N ARG A 307 5.15 4.98 5.10
CA ARG A 307 6.51 4.64 5.52
C ARG A 307 7.54 5.36 4.65
N GLY A 308 7.41 5.28 3.33
CA GLY A 308 8.31 5.99 2.40
C GLY A 308 8.29 7.51 2.60
N ALA A 309 7.11 8.09 2.87
CA ALA A 309 6.95 9.51 3.19
C ALA A 309 7.65 9.88 4.49
N THR A 310 7.49 9.06 5.53
CA THR A 310 8.11 9.25 6.85
C THR A 310 9.62 9.22 6.76
N GLU A 311 10.18 8.22 6.08
CA GLU A 311 11.64 8.09 5.88
C GLU A 311 12.19 9.25 5.03
N ALA A 312 11.41 9.75 4.06
CA ALA A 312 11.76 10.93 3.28
C ALA A 312 11.44 12.26 3.99
N GLN A 313 10.86 12.22 5.20
CA GLN A 313 10.41 13.37 6.00
C GLN A 313 9.40 14.28 5.31
N CYS A 314 8.60 13.74 4.38
CA CYS A 314 7.58 14.47 3.64
C CYS A 314 6.19 14.27 4.27
N ILE A 315 5.29 15.24 4.09
CA ILE A 315 3.89 15.10 4.50
C ILE A 315 3.19 14.11 3.56
N TYR A 316 2.40 13.18 4.11
CA TYR A 316 1.48 12.36 3.34
C TYR A 316 0.03 12.81 3.53
N THR A 317 -0.66 13.09 2.43
CA THR A 317 -2.11 13.31 2.43
C THR A 317 -2.85 11.99 2.27
N TYR A 318 -3.41 11.47 3.36
CA TYR A 318 -4.11 10.19 3.39
C TYR A 318 -5.50 10.34 2.78
N ASN A 319 -5.73 9.63 1.68
CA ASN A 319 -7.07 9.51 1.11
C ASN A 319 -7.93 8.64 2.04
N TRP A 320 -9.14 9.08 2.36
CA TRP A 320 -10.08 8.28 3.17
C TRP A 320 -10.47 6.94 2.49
N MET A 321 -10.37 6.86 1.16
CA MET A 321 -10.50 5.64 0.35
C MET A 321 -9.18 4.86 0.28
N TYR A 322 -8.62 4.49 1.42
CA TYR A 322 -7.46 3.59 1.45
C TYR A 322 -7.89 2.14 1.15
N SER A 323 -6.94 1.37 0.61
CA SER A 323 -7.14 -0.01 0.13
C SER A 323 -6.37 -1.02 0.96
N ASN A 324 -6.19 -0.73 2.25
CA ASN A 324 -5.47 -1.55 3.21
C ASN A 324 -6.39 -2.07 4.32
N ILE A 325 -6.05 -3.25 4.86
CA ILE A 325 -6.90 -4.12 5.69
C ILE A 325 -7.41 -3.45 6.98
N LEU A 326 -6.69 -2.49 7.57
CA LEU A 326 -6.98 -1.98 8.93
C LEU A 326 -6.66 -0.49 9.08
N GLU A 327 -7.62 0.28 9.61
CA GLU A 327 -7.46 1.71 9.97
C GLU A 327 -6.23 1.90 10.84
N ASP A 328 -6.08 1.02 11.83
CA ASP A 328 -5.03 1.04 12.83
C ASP A 328 -3.63 1.11 12.21
N ASN A 329 -3.38 0.41 11.10
CA ASN A 329 -2.06 0.40 10.47
C ASN A 329 -1.73 1.77 9.85
N VAL A 330 -2.74 2.46 9.32
CA VAL A 330 -2.60 3.80 8.75
C VAL A 330 -2.49 4.84 9.87
N LEU A 331 -3.30 4.69 10.93
CA LEU A 331 -3.29 5.57 12.09
C LEU A 331 -1.99 5.47 12.91
N GLN A 332 -1.36 4.28 12.97
CA GLN A 332 -0.09 4.05 13.68
C GLN A 332 1.15 4.59 12.95
N THR A 333 1.01 5.08 11.73
CA THR A 333 2.13 5.74 11.03
C THR A 333 2.58 6.99 11.80
N THR A 334 3.87 7.32 11.78
CA THR A 334 4.43 8.38 12.64
C THR A 334 4.81 9.65 11.89
N GLY A 335 4.90 9.61 10.55
CA GLY A 335 5.21 10.79 9.74
C GLY A 335 4.09 11.82 9.73
N PRO A 336 4.37 13.06 9.26
CA PRO A 336 3.36 14.10 9.18
C PRO A 336 2.21 13.75 8.23
N LYS A 337 0.98 14.07 8.64
CA LYS A 337 -0.24 13.60 7.98
C LYS A 337 -1.24 14.71 7.72
N PHE A 338 -1.77 14.77 6.51
CA PHE A 338 -3.01 15.48 6.19
C PHE A 338 -4.11 14.46 5.89
N LEU A 339 -5.36 14.78 6.25
CA LEU A 339 -6.52 13.94 5.94
C LEU A 339 -7.19 14.46 4.68
N HIS A 340 -7.48 13.59 3.73
CA HIS A 340 -8.23 13.93 2.53
C HIS A 340 -9.65 13.37 2.55
N VAL A 341 -10.62 14.23 2.21
CA VAL A 341 -12.06 13.93 2.20
C VAL A 341 -12.74 14.45 0.95
N TYR A 342 -13.92 13.92 0.66
CA TYR A 342 -14.82 14.42 -0.38
C TYR A 342 -16.07 15.00 0.27
N LEU A 343 -16.58 16.11 -0.25
CA LEU A 343 -17.85 16.68 0.23
C LEU A 343 -19.07 15.88 -0.21
N THR A 344 -18.91 15.05 -1.24
CA THR A 344 -19.97 14.19 -1.78
C THR A 344 -20.20 12.94 -0.94
N MET A 345 -19.31 12.63 -0.01
CA MET A 345 -19.45 11.44 0.84
C MET A 345 -20.60 11.60 1.85
N PRO A 346 -21.17 10.48 2.35
CA PRO A 346 -22.20 10.54 3.39
C PRO A 346 -21.76 11.38 4.59
N ILE A 347 -22.63 12.31 5.01
CA ILE A 347 -22.28 13.35 5.99
C ILE A 347 -21.87 12.74 7.34
N GLU A 348 -22.50 11.64 7.75
CA GLU A 348 -22.20 10.96 9.01
C GLU A 348 -20.79 10.34 9.01
N ILE A 349 -20.27 9.98 7.83
CA ILE A 349 -18.90 9.47 7.67
C ILE A 349 -17.92 10.65 7.69
N LEU A 350 -18.23 11.73 6.97
CA LEU A 350 -17.42 12.94 6.94
C LEU A 350 -17.24 13.52 8.35
N GLU A 351 -18.33 13.65 9.11
CA GLU A 351 -18.32 14.17 10.49
C GLU A 351 -17.40 13.34 11.38
N LYS A 352 -17.62 12.01 11.44
CA LYS A 352 -16.79 11.10 12.25
C LYS A 352 -15.30 11.16 11.90
N LEU A 353 -14.98 11.24 10.62
CA LEU A 353 -13.60 11.35 10.14
C LEU A 353 -12.94 12.65 10.60
N VAL A 354 -13.65 13.76 10.41
CA VAL A 354 -13.12 15.10 10.65
C VAL A 354 -12.99 15.39 12.15
N GLU A 355 -13.95 14.94 12.96
CA GLU A 355 -13.92 15.08 14.42
C GLU A 355 -12.71 14.37 15.04
N LYS A 356 -12.41 13.15 14.58
CA LYS A 356 -11.26 12.37 15.06
C LYS A 356 -9.93 12.75 14.42
N ALA A 357 -9.93 13.63 13.43
CA ALA A 357 -8.74 13.88 12.62
C ALA A 357 -7.55 14.40 13.46
N ALA A 358 -7.80 15.35 14.37
CA ALA A 358 -6.74 15.91 15.20
C ALA A 358 -6.17 14.87 16.19
N GLU A 359 -7.05 14.06 16.80
CA GLU A 359 -6.68 12.97 17.72
C GLU A 359 -5.83 11.90 17.02
N ASN A 360 -6.14 11.63 15.75
CA ASN A 360 -5.42 10.71 14.88
C ASN A 360 -4.10 11.28 14.32
N GLY A 361 -3.70 12.48 14.77
CA GLY A 361 -2.43 13.10 14.40
C GLY A 361 -2.43 13.85 13.07
N TYR A 362 -3.59 14.02 12.43
CA TYR A 362 -3.68 14.85 11.22
C TYR A 362 -3.48 16.33 11.56
N ARG A 363 -2.86 17.07 10.62
CA ARG A 363 -2.51 18.49 10.78
C ARG A 363 -3.25 19.43 9.83
N ALA A 364 -3.95 18.90 8.83
CA ALA A 364 -4.85 19.65 7.96
C ALA A 364 -5.87 18.71 7.32
N ILE A 365 -6.98 19.28 6.85
CA ILE A 365 -8.00 18.63 6.04
C ILE A 365 -7.88 19.12 4.59
N VAL A 366 -7.60 18.23 3.65
CA VAL A 366 -7.63 18.50 2.21
C VAL A 366 -8.98 18.06 1.68
N VAL A 367 -9.80 19.00 1.20
CA VAL A 367 -11.14 18.71 0.70
C VAL A 367 -11.18 18.84 -0.82
N THR A 368 -11.56 17.76 -1.52
CA THR A 368 -11.75 17.80 -2.97
C THR A 368 -13.04 18.51 -3.32
N CYS A 369 -12.96 19.54 -4.16
CA CYS A 369 -14.09 20.32 -4.68
C CYS A 369 -14.34 20.12 -6.19
N ASP A 370 -13.42 19.46 -6.92
CA ASP A 370 -13.43 19.34 -8.39
C ASP A 370 -14.01 18.01 -8.93
N ASP A 371 -14.70 17.25 -8.08
CA ASP A 371 -15.25 15.92 -8.41
C ASP A 371 -16.75 15.80 -8.04
N PRO A 372 -17.62 16.73 -8.49
CA PRO A 372 -19.04 16.74 -8.11
C PRO A 372 -19.82 15.57 -8.72
N THR A 373 -19.35 15.06 -9.85
CA THR A 373 -19.85 13.86 -10.52
C THR A 373 -18.63 13.11 -11.04
N SER A 374 -18.39 11.89 -10.58
CA SER A 374 -17.19 11.21 -10.99
C SER A 374 -17.29 10.70 -12.43
N ARG A 375 -16.75 11.50 -13.35
CA ARG A 375 -16.50 11.09 -14.75
C ARG A 375 -15.49 9.95 -14.82
N VAL A 376 -14.60 9.88 -13.82
CA VAL A 376 -13.68 8.77 -13.63
C VAL A 376 -14.51 7.48 -13.53
N TRP A 377 -15.58 7.40 -12.74
CA TRP A 377 -16.36 6.16 -12.64
C TRP A 377 -17.14 5.78 -13.91
N ASN A 378 -17.79 6.72 -14.60
CA ASN A 378 -18.56 6.38 -15.81
C ASN A 378 -17.72 5.80 -16.96
N ASN A 379 -16.42 6.11 -17.05
CA ASN A 379 -15.52 5.61 -18.10
C ASN A 379 -14.44 4.65 -17.60
N ILE A 380 -14.05 4.73 -16.32
CA ILE A 380 -12.97 3.92 -15.74
C ILE A 380 -13.48 2.74 -14.93
N LEU A 381 -14.75 2.72 -14.48
CA LEU A 381 -15.26 1.66 -13.60
C LEU A 381 -15.01 0.26 -14.18
N PRO A 382 -15.23 -0.03 -15.48
CA PRO A 382 -14.89 -1.34 -16.04
C PRO A 382 -13.39 -1.68 -15.90
N VAL A 383 -12.52 -0.69 -16.10
CA VAL A 383 -11.06 -0.86 -15.98
C VAL A 383 -10.65 -1.02 -14.51
N PHE A 384 -11.29 -0.30 -13.60
CA PHE A 384 -11.05 -0.41 -12.17
C PHE A 384 -11.51 -1.76 -11.61
N LEU A 385 -12.69 -2.24 -12.02
CA LEU A 385 -13.18 -3.57 -11.70
C LEU A 385 -12.20 -4.64 -12.18
N GLU A 386 -11.77 -4.55 -13.44
CA GLU A 386 -10.73 -5.44 -13.98
C GLU A 386 -9.43 -5.35 -13.17
N ALA A 387 -9.04 -4.14 -12.76
CA ALA A 387 -7.85 -3.87 -12.00
C ALA A 387 -7.80 -4.50 -10.61
N SER A 388 -8.97 -4.82 -10.10
CA SER A 388 -9.17 -5.26 -8.73
C SER A 388 -9.56 -6.72 -8.60
N LYS A 389 -9.80 -7.45 -9.71
CA LYS A 389 -10.23 -8.86 -9.71
C LYS A 389 -9.35 -9.81 -8.90
N ASN A 390 -8.08 -9.47 -8.73
CA ASN A 390 -7.08 -10.29 -8.01
C ASN A 390 -6.59 -9.64 -6.71
N ILE A 391 -7.25 -8.58 -6.24
CA ILE A 391 -6.99 -8.03 -4.91
C ILE A 391 -7.86 -8.80 -3.92
N ASP A 392 -7.27 -9.21 -2.79
CA ASP A 392 -8.04 -9.81 -1.70
C ASP A 392 -9.20 -8.88 -1.36
N PRO A 393 -10.47 -9.33 -1.45
CA PRO A 393 -11.61 -8.51 -1.08
C PRO A 393 -11.51 -7.94 0.34
N ASN A 394 -10.74 -8.55 1.24
CA ASN A 394 -10.46 -8.03 2.58
C ASN A 394 -9.46 -6.87 2.61
N LEU A 395 -8.63 -6.70 1.58
CA LEU A 395 -7.79 -5.49 1.40
C LEU A 395 -8.64 -4.28 1.02
N MET A 396 -9.84 -4.48 0.47
CA MET A 396 -10.68 -3.42 -0.12
C MET A 396 -11.82 -2.97 0.80
N LYS A 397 -11.66 -3.11 2.12
CA LYS A 397 -12.61 -2.63 3.12
C LYS A 397 -12.25 -1.20 3.50
N THR A 398 -13.24 -0.31 3.51
CA THR A 398 -13.04 1.03 4.10
C THR A 398 -12.91 0.84 5.61
N ALA A 399 -11.91 1.43 6.27
CA ALA A 399 -11.71 1.12 7.68
C ALA A 399 -12.64 1.91 8.62
N ILE A 400 -13.37 2.89 8.10
CA ILE A 400 -14.50 3.53 8.81
C ILE A 400 -15.76 2.65 8.74
N MET A 401 -15.88 1.77 7.73
CA MET A 401 -17.00 0.84 7.56
C MET A 401 -16.50 -0.57 7.21
N PRO A 402 -16.06 -1.36 8.21
CA PRO A 402 -15.45 -2.68 8.00
C PRO A 402 -16.38 -3.72 7.36
N ASN A 403 -17.69 -3.45 7.36
CA ASN A 403 -18.73 -4.29 6.76
C ASN A 403 -19.13 -3.86 5.34
N MET A 404 -18.52 -2.80 4.80
CA MET A 404 -18.87 -2.25 3.49
C MET A 404 -17.67 -2.32 2.56
N ASN A 405 -17.86 -2.95 1.41
CA ASN A 405 -16.83 -3.01 0.37
C ASN A 405 -16.77 -1.67 -0.35
N ILE A 406 -15.57 -1.16 -0.63
CA ILE A 406 -15.41 0.06 -1.43
C ILE A 406 -16.03 -0.06 -2.82
N PHE A 407 -16.14 -1.29 -3.34
CA PHE A 407 -16.90 -1.57 -4.56
C PHE A 407 -18.38 -1.22 -4.41
N ASP A 408 -19.02 -1.65 -3.33
CA ASP A 408 -20.44 -1.39 -3.10
C ASP A 408 -20.71 0.12 -3.01
N LEU A 409 -19.88 0.88 -2.27
CA LEU A 409 -19.94 2.34 -2.21
C LEU A 409 -19.72 3.02 -3.57
N SER A 410 -18.82 2.49 -4.40
CA SER A 410 -18.50 3.06 -5.70
C SER A 410 -19.52 2.78 -6.80
N ILE A 411 -20.45 1.83 -6.56
CA ILE A 411 -21.51 1.43 -7.50
C ILE A 411 -22.86 2.03 -7.08
N GLU A 412 -23.02 2.49 -5.84
CA GLU A 412 -24.21 3.17 -5.36
C GLU A 412 -24.39 4.54 -6.06
N PRO A 413 -25.50 4.75 -6.81
CA PRO A 413 -25.77 6.00 -7.53
C PRO A 413 -25.77 7.24 -6.63
N ASP A 414 -26.11 7.07 -5.36
CA ASP A 414 -26.26 8.13 -4.37
C ASP A 414 -24.94 8.53 -3.69
N PHE A 415 -23.82 7.89 -4.02
CA PHE A 415 -22.52 8.19 -3.41
C PHE A 415 -21.90 9.51 -3.88
N TYR A 416 -22.32 10.00 -5.06
CA TYR A 416 -21.89 11.30 -5.58
C TYR A 416 -23.06 12.28 -5.59
N ASP A 417 -23.25 12.96 -4.46
CA ASP A 417 -24.21 14.06 -4.37
C ASP A 417 -23.62 15.33 -5.01
N GLY A 418 -24.04 15.63 -6.24
CA GLY A 418 -23.66 16.84 -6.96
C GLY A 418 -24.26 18.13 -6.39
N SER A 419 -25.07 18.07 -5.32
CA SER A 419 -25.67 19.25 -4.67
C SER A 419 -24.72 20.04 -3.77
N ILE A 420 -23.43 19.67 -3.73
CA ILE A 420 -22.42 20.36 -2.93
C ILE A 420 -22.31 21.85 -3.29
N THR A 421 -22.25 22.69 -2.26
CA THR A 421 -22.09 24.15 -2.37
C THR A 421 -21.01 24.65 -1.43
N TRP A 422 -20.66 25.93 -1.53
CA TRP A 422 -19.73 26.57 -0.59
C TRP A 422 -20.17 26.49 0.89
N THR A 423 -21.47 26.32 1.17
CA THR A 423 -21.95 26.12 2.55
C THR A 423 -21.46 24.81 3.18
N ASN A 424 -21.08 23.82 2.36
CA ASN A 424 -20.46 22.59 2.85
C ASN A 424 -19.07 22.87 3.44
N ILE A 425 -18.31 23.85 2.91
CA ILE A 425 -17.03 24.29 3.49
C ILE A 425 -17.28 24.98 4.84
N GLU A 426 -18.31 25.81 4.95
CA GLU A 426 -18.67 26.44 6.23
C GLU A 426 -19.06 25.40 7.28
N ARG A 427 -19.79 24.35 6.88
CA ARG A 427 -20.13 23.21 7.75
C ARG A 427 -18.87 22.47 8.18
N LEU A 428 -17.99 22.13 7.25
CA LEU A 428 -16.71 21.49 7.55
C LEU A 428 -15.87 22.33 8.52
N ARG A 429 -15.86 23.66 8.34
CA ARG A 429 -15.19 24.60 9.24
C ARG A 429 -15.73 24.55 10.67
N LYS A 430 -17.01 24.23 10.88
CA LYS A 430 -17.63 24.08 12.21
C LYS A 430 -17.27 22.76 12.90
N LEU A 431 -16.84 21.73 12.17
CA LEU A 431 -16.52 20.40 12.70
C LEU A 431 -15.09 20.26 13.22
N THR A 432 -14.18 21.13 12.81
CA THR A 432 -12.76 21.03 13.17
C THR A 432 -12.15 22.40 13.38
N THR A 433 -10.99 22.46 14.04
CA THR A 433 -10.12 23.64 14.10
C THR A 433 -8.89 23.50 13.20
N LEU A 434 -8.67 22.31 12.61
CA LEU A 434 -7.56 22.07 11.69
C LEU A 434 -7.65 22.98 10.45
N PRO A 435 -6.52 23.39 9.85
CA PRO A 435 -6.50 24.05 8.57
C PRO A 435 -7.27 23.28 7.49
N ILE A 436 -8.14 23.97 6.73
CA ILE A 436 -8.87 23.39 5.60
C ILE A 436 -8.22 23.85 4.29
N ILE A 437 -7.81 22.91 3.44
CA ILE A 437 -7.29 23.17 2.10
C ILE A 437 -8.34 22.79 1.06
N CYS A 438 -8.88 23.76 0.33
CA CYS A 438 -9.78 23.51 -0.79
C CYS A 438 -8.98 23.10 -2.03
N LYS A 439 -9.12 21.84 -2.47
CA LYS A 439 -8.45 21.27 -3.64
C LYS A 439 -9.34 21.32 -4.86
N GLY A 440 -8.75 21.70 -5.99
CA GLY A 440 -9.42 21.71 -7.29
C GLY A 440 -9.77 23.11 -7.79
N ILE A 441 -9.21 24.15 -7.17
CA ILE A 441 -9.49 25.54 -7.50
C ILE A 441 -8.64 25.95 -8.70
N LEU A 442 -9.30 26.36 -9.79
CA LEU A 442 -8.63 26.91 -10.98
C LEU A 442 -9.03 28.36 -11.26
N SER A 443 -10.10 28.84 -10.61
CA SER A 443 -10.63 30.20 -10.77
C SER A 443 -10.23 31.09 -9.60
N PRO A 444 -9.70 32.30 -9.84
CA PRO A 444 -9.49 33.31 -8.80
C PRO A 444 -10.77 33.65 -8.00
N LEU A 445 -11.95 33.60 -8.65
CA LEU A 445 -13.23 33.84 -7.98
C LEU A 445 -13.56 32.74 -6.96
N ASP A 446 -13.24 31.49 -7.29
CA ASP A 446 -13.46 30.37 -6.39
C ASP A 446 -12.44 30.38 -5.23
N ALA A 447 -11.24 30.90 -5.44
CA ALA A 447 -10.28 31.14 -4.35
C ALA A 447 -10.81 32.16 -3.33
N GLU A 448 -11.41 33.26 -3.80
CA GLU A 448 -12.08 34.24 -2.92
C GLU A 448 -13.24 33.61 -2.13
N LEU A 449 -14.05 32.78 -2.80
CA LEU A 449 -15.14 32.07 -2.13
C LEU A 449 -14.59 31.09 -1.09
N ALA A 450 -13.58 30.28 -1.43
CA ALA A 450 -12.96 29.38 -0.47
C ALA A 450 -12.48 30.11 0.80
N ILE A 451 -11.81 31.26 0.65
CA ILE A 451 -11.41 32.10 1.79
C ILE A 451 -12.64 32.58 2.58
N LYS A 452 -13.64 33.13 1.88
CA LYS A 452 -14.88 33.65 2.50
C LYS A 452 -15.59 32.59 3.35
N TYR A 453 -15.58 31.34 2.91
CA TYR A 453 -16.25 30.23 3.59
C TYR A 453 -15.36 29.50 4.61
N GLY A 454 -14.12 29.97 4.84
CA GLY A 454 -13.28 29.56 5.96
C GLY A 454 -12.15 28.60 5.62
N ALA A 455 -11.77 28.46 4.34
CA ALA A 455 -10.56 27.75 3.96
C ALA A 455 -9.31 28.47 4.51
N ASN A 456 -8.30 27.70 4.91
CA ASN A 456 -6.98 28.19 5.32
C ASN A 456 -5.93 28.01 4.24
N GLY A 457 -6.22 27.20 3.21
CA GLY A 457 -5.38 27.04 2.05
C GLY A 457 -6.15 26.73 0.78
N ILE A 458 -5.51 27.00 -0.35
CA ILE A 458 -6.01 26.74 -1.70
C ILE A 458 -5.05 25.79 -2.38
N LEU A 459 -5.52 24.64 -2.86
CA LEU A 459 -4.74 23.75 -3.72
C LEU A 459 -5.19 23.89 -5.17
N VAL A 460 -4.38 24.59 -5.94
CA VAL A 460 -4.54 24.78 -7.38
C VAL A 460 -4.31 23.44 -8.08
N SER A 461 -5.38 22.87 -8.62
CA SER A 461 -5.40 21.49 -9.11
C SER A 461 -6.48 21.33 -10.17
N ASN A 462 -6.17 20.55 -11.21
CA ASN A 462 -7.17 20.02 -12.14
C ASN A 462 -7.26 18.49 -12.04
N HIS A 463 -6.97 17.97 -10.84
CA HIS A 463 -6.99 16.57 -10.51
C HIS A 463 -6.02 15.72 -11.37
N GLY A 464 -4.87 16.28 -11.77
CA GLY A 464 -3.92 15.57 -12.63
C GLY A 464 -4.42 15.37 -14.06
N GLY A 465 -5.36 16.20 -14.55
CA GLY A 465 -6.00 16.05 -15.86
C GLY A 465 -6.97 14.87 -15.96
N ARG A 466 -7.59 14.45 -14.84
CA ARG A 466 -8.47 13.27 -14.77
C ARG A 466 -9.96 13.58 -14.86
N GLN A 467 -10.37 14.83 -14.62
CA GLN A 467 -11.78 15.22 -14.58
C GLN A 467 -12.24 15.80 -15.92
N ILE A 468 -11.89 17.05 -16.19
CA ILE A 468 -12.26 17.75 -17.42
C ILE A 468 -11.03 17.81 -18.34
N ASP A 469 -11.22 17.39 -19.60
CA ASP A 469 -10.19 17.57 -20.62
C ASP A 469 -10.38 18.92 -21.30
N THR A 470 -9.34 19.47 -21.92
CA THR A 470 -9.32 20.82 -22.50
C THR A 470 -9.56 21.96 -21.49
N THR A 471 -9.32 21.70 -20.20
CA THR A 471 -9.30 22.75 -19.17
C THR A 471 -7.89 23.35 -19.05
N VAL A 472 -7.80 24.46 -18.33
CA VAL A 472 -6.56 25.17 -18.06
C VAL A 472 -5.56 24.32 -17.24
N PRO A 473 -4.26 24.37 -17.57
CA PRO A 473 -3.20 23.87 -16.70
C PRO A 473 -3.22 24.49 -15.30
N ALA A 474 -3.13 23.66 -14.25
CA ALA A 474 -3.14 24.16 -12.87
C ALA A 474 -2.03 25.21 -12.60
N ILE A 475 -0.82 24.96 -13.11
CA ILE A 475 0.31 25.90 -12.96
C ILE A 475 0.09 27.24 -13.68
N GLU A 476 -0.72 27.27 -14.75
CA GLU A 476 -1.04 28.49 -15.48
C GLU A 476 -1.94 29.41 -14.65
N CYS A 477 -2.84 28.85 -13.84
CA CYS A 477 -3.73 29.59 -12.95
C CYS A 477 -3.07 30.08 -11.66
N LEU A 478 -1.86 29.59 -11.35
CA LEU A 478 -1.25 29.76 -10.03
C LEU A 478 -0.99 31.23 -9.69
N GLU A 479 -0.41 32.00 -10.62
CA GLU A 479 -0.04 33.40 -10.34
C GLU A 479 -1.28 34.26 -10.07
N ASP A 480 -2.35 34.10 -10.85
CA ASP A 480 -3.61 34.82 -10.64
C ASP A 480 -4.28 34.47 -9.31
N ILE A 481 -4.23 33.18 -8.92
CA ILE A 481 -4.75 32.73 -7.63
C ILE A 481 -3.90 33.27 -6.47
N VAL A 482 -2.57 33.26 -6.58
CA VAL A 482 -1.69 33.85 -5.56
C VAL A 482 -1.97 35.35 -5.42
N ASN A 483 -2.12 36.06 -6.54
CA ASN A 483 -2.40 37.49 -6.55
C ASN A 483 -3.74 37.83 -5.88
N ILE A 484 -4.81 37.08 -6.20
CA ILE A 484 -6.10 37.33 -5.56
C ILE A 484 -6.05 36.97 -4.08
N VAL A 485 -5.46 35.82 -3.71
CA VAL A 485 -5.32 35.38 -2.31
C VAL A 485 -4.57 36.43 -1.47
N ASN A 486 -3.54 37.06 -2.05
CA ASN A 486 -2.80 38.17 -1.44
C ASN A 486 -2.33 37.88 0.00
N GLY A 487 -1.79 36.67 0.22
CA GLY A 487 -1.23 36.26 1.51
C GLY A 487 -2.25 35.97 2.62
N ARG A 488 -3.57 36.05 2.35
CA ARG A 488 -4.62 35.75 3.36
C ARG A 488 -4.64 34.29 3.79
N VAL A 489 -4.30 33.39 2.86
CA VAL A 489 -4.24 31.94 3.05
C VAL A 489 -3.05 31.38 2.29
N GLU A 490 -2.63 30.17 2.60
CA GLU A 490 -1.54 29.51 1.86
C GLU A 490 -2.03 28.96 0.51
N VAL A 491 -1.19 29.01 -0.52
CA VAL A 491 -1.51 28.48 -1.85
C VAL A 491 -0.59 27.31 -2.15
N PHE A 492 -1.13 26.21 -2.62
CA PHE A 492 -0.43 25.00 -3.02
C PHE A 492 -0.76 24.70 -4.48
N VAL A 493 0.05 23.86 -5.12
CA VAL A 493 -0.21 23.43 -6.50
C VAL A 493 0.15 21.97 -6.69
N ASP A 494 -0.62 21.27 -7.52
CA ASP A 494 -0.30 19.93 -8.02
C ASP A 494 -0.31 19.90 -9.56
N THR A 495 -0.30 18.69 -10.12
CA THR A 495 -0.47 18.42 -11.55
C THR A 495 0.75 18.77 -12.41
N GLY A 496 1.25 17.77 -13.15
CA GLY A 496 2.31 17.96 -14.14
C GLY A 496 3.74 17.91 -13.59
N ILE A 497 3.97 18.17 -12.30
CA ILE A 497 5.29 18.18 -11.65
C ILE A 497 6.00 16.82 -11.76
N ARG A 498 7.26 16.83 -12.22
CA ARG A 498 8.11 15.63 -12.39
C ARG A 498 9.57 15.84 -11.98
N ASN A 499 10.04 17.08 -11.90
CA ASN A 499 11.45 17.40 -11.62
C ASN A 499 11.58 18.48 -10.54
N GLY A 500 12.74 18.60 -9.91
CA GLY A 500 13.06 19.68 -8.95
C GLY A 500 12.82 21.08 -9.52
N SER A 501 13.15 21.31 -10.79
CA SER A 501 12.96 22.61 -11.45
C SER A 501 11.49 23.02 -11.56
N ASP A 502 10.58 22.04 -11.62
CA ASP A 502 9.13 22.30 -11.63
C ASP A 502 8.68 22.81 -10.27
N ILE A 503 9.21 22.20 -9.21
CA ILE A 503 8.98 22.62 -7.83
C ILE A 503 9.50 24.04 -7.65
N LEU A 504 10.73 24.32 -8.09
CA LEU A 504 11.33 25.66 -8.01
C LEU A 504 10.47 26.71 -8.74
N LYS A 505 9.98 26.40 -9.95
CA LYS A 505 9.07 27.28 -10.72
C LYS A 505 7.75 27.52 -10.00
N ALA A 506 7.13 26.47 -9.44
CA ALA A 506 5.89 26.58 -8.69
C ALA A 506 6.05 27.47 -7.44
N LEU A 507 7.13 27.29 -6.69
CA LEU A 507 7.45 28.12 -5.53
C LEU A 507 7.72 29.58 -5.93
N ALA A 508 8.41 29.81 -7.06
CA ALA A 508 8.66 31.16 -7.59
C ALA A 508 7.38 31.91 -7.99
N LEU A 509 6.37 31.18 -8.45
CA LEU A 509 5.03 31.72 -8.74
C LEU A 509 4.19 31.94 -7.47
N GLY A 510 4.71 31.61 -6.28
CA GLY A 510 4.09 31.91 -4.99
C GLY A 510 3.37 30.73 -4.33
N ALA A 511 3.52 29.50 -4.84
CA ALA A 511 3.08 28.33 -4.08
C ALA A 511 3.93 28.17 -2.81
N ARG A 512 3.28 27.77 -1.71
CA ARG A 512 3.92 27.42 -0.44
C ARG A 512 4.62 26.07 -0.50
N ALA A 513 3.96 25.10 -1.13
CA ALA A 513 4.44 23.74 -1.34
C ALA A 513 3.72 23.10 -2.53
N VAL A 514 4.28 21.99 -3.00
CA VAL A 514 3.73 21.22 -4.13
C VAL A 514 3.22 19.85 -3.70
N PHE A 515 2.21 19.38 -4.41
CA PHE A 515 1.58 18.07 -4.19
C PHE A 515 1.98 17.10 -5.33
N ILE A 516 2.52 15.93 -4.98
CA ILE A 516 3.01 14.92 -5.93
C ILE A 516 2.12 13.68 -5.92
N GLY A 517 1.49 13.37 -7.06
CA GLY A 517 0.57 12.23 -7.23
C GLY A 517 1.20 11.02 -7.90
N ARG A 518 0.92 10.81 -9.20
CA ARG A 518 1.31 9.60 -9.98
C ARG A 518 2.74 9.09 -9.74
N PRO A 519 3.79 9.92 -9.69
CA PRO A 519 5.15 9.43 -9.45
C PRO A 519 5.31 8.64 -8.15
N ILE A 520 4.53 8.96 -7.11
CA ILE A 520 4.54 8.23 -5.84
C ILE A 520 4.01 6.81 -6.03
N LEU A 521 2.91 6.64 -6.79
CA LEU A 521 2.33 5.33 -7.10
C LEU A 521 3.27 4.49 -7.97
N TYR A 522 4.01 5.12 -8.88
CA TYR A 522 5.04 4.46 -9.67
C TYR A 522 6.23 4.04 -8.81
N GLY A 523 6.69 4.91 -7.90
CA GLY A 523 7.70 4.56 -6.89
C GLY A 523 7.27 3.36 -6.05
N LEU A 524 6.04 3.40 -5.54
CA LEU A 524 5.44 2.31 -4.77
C LEU A 524 5.41 0.99 -5.54
N THR A 525 5.02 1.03 -6.82
CA THR A 525 5.03 -0.13 -7.71
C THR A 525 6.43 -0.72 -7.87
N CYS A 526 7.44 0.13 -8.07
CA CYS A 526 8.79 -0.31 -8.44
C CYS A 526 9.61 -0.84 -7.26
N GLY A 527 9.35 -0.36 -6.03
CA GLY A 527 10.19 -0.69 -4.88
C GLY A 527 9.49 -0.62 -3.53
N GLY A 528 8.16 -0.68 -3.48
CA GLY A 528 7.42 -0.52 -2.24
C GLY A 528 7.70 0.85 -1.58
N HIS A 529 7.80 0.86 -0.26
CA HIS A 529 8.13 2.08 0.50
C HIS A 529 9.50 2.68 0.14
N ASP A 530 10.51 1.85 -0.18
CA ASP A 530 11.82 2.32 -0.61
C ASP A 530 11.75 3.06 -1.96
N GLY A 531 10.90 2.60 -2.87
CA GLY A 531 10.66 3.28 -4.14
C GLY A 531 9.97 4.63 -3.95
N VAL A 532 9.01 4.73 -3.03
CA VAL A 532 8.38 6.01 -2.64
C VAL A 532 9.41 6.98 -2.07
N ARG A 533 10.23 6.53 -1.11
CA ARG A 533 11.32 7.31 -0.54
C ARG A 533 12.27 7.81 -1.64
N ARG A 534 12.67 6.93 -2.55
CA ARG A 534 13.60 7.26 -3.64
C ARG A 534 13.05 8.33 -4.58
N VAL A 535 11.76 8.28 -4.94
CA VAL A 535 11.10 9.32 -5.75
C VAL A 535 11.17 10.69 -5.05
N LEU A 536 10.87 10.74 -3.76
CA LEU A 536 10.92 11.98 -2.97
C LEU A 536 12.36 12.50 -2.83
N ASP A 537 13.32 11.61 -2.62
CA ASP A 537 14.74 11.98 -2.51
C ASP A 537 15.28 12.54 -3.83
N ILE A 538 14.88 12.01 -4.99
CA ILE A 538 15.25 12.58 -6.29
C ILE A 538 14.73 14.01 -6.41
N LEU A 539 13.44 14.24 -6.10
CA LEU A 539 12.86 15.58 -6.17
C LEU A 539 13.56 16.58 -5.23
N LYS A 540 13.88 16.17 -3.99
CA LYS A 540 14.62 17.01 -3.05
C LYS A 540 16.03 17.31 -3.55
N GLN A 541 16.74 16.31 -4.08
CA GLN A 541 18.10 16.47 -4.61
C GLN A 541 18.12 17.41 -5.82
N GLU A 542 17.19 17.25 -6.76
CA GLU A 542 17.06 18.15 -7.90
C GLU A 542 16.71 19.57 -7.46
N LEU A 543 15.77 19.74 -6.53
CA LEU A 543 15.42 21.07 -6.01
C LEU A 543 16.61 21.77 -5.34
N ILE A 544 17.41 21.05 -4.54
CA ILE A 544 18.65 21.59 -3.95
C ILE A 544 19.61 22.05 -5.05
N TYR A 545 19.80 21.23 -6.08
CA TYR A 545 20.71 21.55 -7.18
C TYR A 545 20.25 22.78 -7.96
N ASP A 546 18.96 22.87 -8.27
CA ASP A 546 18.37 23.98 -9.00
C ASP A 546 18.39 25.28 -8.19
N MET A 547 18.12 25.20 -6.87
CA MET A 547 18.27 26.32 -5.94
C MET A 547 19.72 26.82 -5.91
N ALA A 548 20.71 25.91 -5.86
CA ALA A 548 22.12 26.26 -5.89
C ALA A 548 22.48 27.04 -7.16
N CYS A 549 22.02 26.58 -8.32
CA CYS A 549 22.23 27.23 -9.62
C CYS A 549 21.54 28.60 -9.73
N CYS A 550 20.51 28.83 -8.92
CA CYS A 550 19.82 30.11 -8.81
C CYS A 550 20.37 31.00 -7.68
N GLY A 551 21.42 30.57 -6.98
CA GLY A 551 21.99 31.32 -5.86
C GLY A 551 21.05 31.42 -4.64
N LEU A 552 20.22 30.40 -4.42
CA LEU A 552 19.22 30.36 -3.35
C LEU A 552 19.65 29.34 -2.29
N ALA A 553 19.78 29.78 -1.05
CA ALA A 553 20.13 28.93 0.09
C ALA A 553 18.90 28.49 0.89
N ARG A 554 17.75 29.15 0.73
CA ARG A 554 16.53 28.88 1.51
C ARG A 554 15.27 29.05 0.67
N ILE A 555 14.20 28.33 1.05
CA ILE A 555 12.90 28.37 0.36
C ILE A 555 12.30 29.79 0.35
N ASP A 556 12.44 30.56 1.44
CA ASP A 556 11.91 31.93 1.56
C ASP A 556 12.55 32.95 0.61
N GLN A 557 13.67 32.59 -0.03
CA GLN A 557 14.33 33.42 -1.05
C GLN A 557 13.76 33.21 -2.45
N ILE A 558 13.02 32.12 -2.67
CA ILE A 558 12.45 31.79 -3.97
C ILE A 558 11.29 32.76 -4.27
N ASN A 559 11.39 33.48 -5.38
CA ASN A 559 10.35 34.41 -5.82
C ASN A 559 10.40 34.54 -7.36
N LYS A 560 9.45 35.28 -7.94
CA LYS A 560 9.27 35.44 -9.38
C LYS A 560 10.48 36.01 -10.14
N ASP A 561 11.45 36.62 -9.47
CA ASP A 561 12.64 37.21 -10.12
C ASP A 561 13.57 36.13 -10.69
N ILE A 562 13.42 34.87 -10.26
CA ILE A 562 14.14 33.74 -10.85
C ILE A 562 13.47 33.20 -12.12
N LEU A 563 12.33 33.77 -12.54
CA LEU A 563 11.66 33.38 -13.77
C LEU A 563 11.98 34.39 -14.87
N TYR A 564 12.39 33.88 -16.03
CA TYR A 564 12.62 34.70 -17.21
C TYR A 564 11.30 35.21 -17.78
N LYS A 565 11.14 36.52 -17.83
CA LYS A 565 10.02 37.20 -18.50
C LYS A 565 10.51 37.71 -19.85
N PRO A 566 10.11 37.09 -20.98
CA PRO A 566 10.42 37.65 -22.28
C PRO A 566 9.78 39.04 -22.39
N SER A 567 10.58 40.01 -22.83
CA SER A 567 10.18 41.40 -23.09
C SER A 567 9.14 41.53 -24.19
#